data_AF-A0A7V5LD83-F1
#
_entry.id   AF-A0A7V5LD83-F1
#
_cell.length_a   1.000
_cell.length_b   1.000
_cell.length_c   1.000
_cell.angle_alpha   90.00
_cell.angle_beta   90.00
_cell.angle_gamma   90.00
#
_symmetry.space_group_name_H-M   'P 1'
#
loop_
_entity.id
_entity.type
_entity.pdbx_description
1 polymer ?
#
loop_
_entity_poly.entity_id
_entity_poly.type
_entity_poly.pdbx_seq_one_letter_code
_entity_poly.pdbx_strand_id
1 'polypeptide(L)'
;AKDIKEKYLNPPYTTDFGILFLPIEGLFAEVIRHPGLFDTLQRDYKVTVAGPTTISAILNSLQMGFKTLAIEKRSSEVWEILGIVKNEFTTFGDILDKTHKKLREASATIEKASSKSRTIERKLNKVQELPSSKIIEKAVANIKK
;
A
#
# COMPACT_ATOMS: atom_id res chain seq x y z
N ALA A 1 -50.32 4.60 -3.97
CA ALA A 1 -49.32 5.03 -2.97
C ALA A 1 -49.33 4.16 -1.72
N LYS A 2 -50.48 4.00 -1.05
CA LYS A 2 -50.65 3.06 0.07
C LYS A 2 -50.15 1.65 -0.26
N ASP A 3 -50.63 1.07 -1.36
CA ASP A 3 -50.15 -0.21 -1.86
C ASP A 3 -48.63 -0.26 -2.09
N ILE A 4 -48.03 0.83 -2.56
CA ILE A 4 -46.58 0.87 -2.81
C ILE A 4 -45.83 0.74 -1.48
N LYS A 5 -46.22 1.53 -0.49
CA LYS A 5 -45.66 1.46 0.87
C LYS A 5 -45.82 0.08 1.48
N GLU A 6 -47.04 -0.44 1.50
CA GLU A 6 -47.36 -1.68 2.22
C GLU A 6 -46.76 -2.92 1.57
N LYS A 7 -46.66 -2.96 0.24
CA LYS A 7 -46.21 -4.16 -0.50
C LYS A 7 -44.72 -4.15 -0.81
N TYR A 8 -44.08 -2.98 -0.93
CA TYR A 8 -42.72 -2.89 -1.49
C TYR A 8 -41.71 -2.11 -0.65
N LEU A 9 -42.11 -1.41 0.41
CA LEU A 9 -41.15 -0.74 1.30
C LEU A 9 -40.86 -1.62 2.53
N ASN A 10 -39.67 -2.22 2.54
CA ASN A 10 -39.13 -3.04 3.63
C ASN A 10 -37.64 -2.76 3.88
N PRO A 11 -37.26 -1.58 4.39
CA PRO A 11 -35.88 -1.32 4.83
C PRO A 11 -35.44 -2.30 5.93
N PRO A 12 -34.19 -2.81 5.91
CA PRO A 12 -33.08 -2.41 5.03
C PRO A 12 -33.01 -3.18 3.69
N TYR A 13 -33.96 -4.07 3.41
CA TYR A 13 -33.94 -4.89 2.19
C TYR A 13 -34.34 -4.10 0.93
N THR A 14 -35.10 -3.02 1.09
CA THR A 14 -35.41 -2.04 0.04
C THR A 14 -35.00 -0.64 0.47
N THR A 15 -35.11 0.33 -0.44
CA THR A 15 -35.07 1.75 -0.10
C THR A 15 -36.18 2.11 0.89
N ASP A 16 -35.97 3.18 1.64
CA ASP A 16 -36.92 3.78 2.58
C ASP A 16 -37.99 4.63 1.91
N PHE A 17 -37.89 4.81 0.59
CA PHE A 17 -38.88 5.46 -0.24
C PHE A 17 -39.22 4.64 -1.50
N GLY A 18 -40.40 4.88 -2.04
CA GLY A 18 -40.87 4.35 -3.32
C GLY A 18 -41.02 5.44 -4.37
N ILE A 19 -41.02 5.04 -5.64
CA ILE A 19 -41.29 5.94 -6.76
C ILE A 19 -42.59 5.49 -7.44
N LEU A 20 -43.57 6.39 -7.48
CA LEU A 20 -44.77 6.23 -8.31
C LEU A 20 -44.50 6.86 -9.67
N PHE A 21 -44.27 6.02 -10.67
CA PHE A 21 -44.04 6.47 -12.04
C PHE A 21 -45.36 6.78 -12.74
N LEU A 22 -45.43 7.96 -13.37
CA LEU A 22 -46.53 8.38 -14.22
C LEU A 22 -46.01 8.48 -15.66
N PRO A 23 -46.51 7.67 -16.60
CA PRO A 23 -45.92 7.54 -17.94
C PRO A 23 -46.12 8.76 -18.84
N ILE A 24 -46.97 9.72 -18.42
CA ILE A 24 -47.28 10.92 -19.17
C ILE A 24 -46.85 12.12 -18.34
N GLU A 25 -45.98 12.95 -18.89
CA GLU A 25 -45.44 14.14 -18.20
C GLU A 25 -46.55 15.12 -17.78
N GLY A 26 -47.60 15.27 -18.61
CA GLY A 26 -48.76 16.08 -18.28
C GLY A 26 -49.53 15.59 -17.04
N LEU A 27 -49.60 14.27 -16.83
CA LEU A 27 -50.24 13.68 -15.65
C LEU A 27 -49.40 13.94 -14.39
N PHE A 28 -48.08 13.82 -14.50
CA PHE A 28 -47.15 14.20 -13.43
C PHE A 28 -47.30 15.69 -13.06
N ALA A 29 -47.33 16.56 -14.07
CA ALA A 29 -47.53 17.99 -13.86
C ALA A 29 -48.88 18.29 -13.18
N GLU A 30 -49.93 17.55 -13.54
CA GLU A 30 -51.24 17.69 -12.90
C GLU A 30 -51.22 17.26 -11.44
N VAL A 31 -50.57 16.15 -11.11
CA VAL A 31 -50.42 15.69 -9.73
C VAL A 31 -49.66 16.69 -8.86
N ILE A 32 -48.60 17.31 -9.39
CA ILE A 32 -47.82 18.32 -8.65
C ILE A 32 -48.62 19.63 -8.47
N ARG A 33 -49.50 19.97 -9.42
CA ARG A 33 -50.36 21.15 -9.30
C ARG A 33 -51.39 21.08 -8.18
N HIS A 34 -51.66 19.90 -7.61
CA HIS A 34 -52.56 19.73 -6.48
C HIS A 34 -51.84 20.06 -5.15
N PRO A 35 -52.17 21.18 -4.49
CA PRO A 35 -51.48 21.60 -3.28
C PRO A 35 -51.58 20.54 -2.17
N GLY A 36 -50.46 20.20 -1.54
CA GLY A 36 -50.39 19.26 -0.43
C GLY A 36 -50.52 17.77 -0.80
N LEU A 37 -50.88 17.43 -2.04
CA LEU A 37 -50.93 16.03 -2.48
C LEU A 37 -49.53 15.42 -2.49
N PHE A 38 -48.56 16.10 -3.12
CA PHE A 38 -47.18 15.65 -3.17
C PHE A 38 -46.59 15.46 -1.75
N ASP A 39 -46.78 16.44 -0.86
CA ASP A 39 -46.30 16.38 0.51
C ASP A 39 -46.89 15.22 1.29
N THR A 40 -48.19 14.94 1.10
CA THR A 40 -48.88 13.82 1.74
C THR A 40 -48.33 12.48 1.24
N LEU A 41 -48.12 12.34 -0.07
CA LEU A 41 -47.51 11.15 -0.65
C LEU A 41 -46.10 10.89 -0.08
N GLN A 42 -45.29 11.93 0.04
CA GLN A 42 -43.93 11.81 0.54
C GLN A 42 -43.89 11.56 2.06
N ARG A 43 -44.66 12.32 2.85
CA ARG A 43 -44.63 12.25 4.31
C ARG A 43 -45.27 10.97 4.84
N ASP A 44 -46.49 10.68 4.39
CA ASP A 44 -47.31 9.63 5.00
C ASP A 44 -47.05 8.27 4.34
N TYR A 45 -46.72 8.27 3.05
CA TYR A 45 -46.48 7.04 2.28
C TYR A 45 -45.01 6.78 1.95
N LYS A 46 -44.11 7.75 2.14
CA LYS A 46 -42.71 7.65 1.67
C LYS A 46 -42.64 7.38 0.16
N VAL A 47 -43.59 7.89 -0.61
CA VAL A 47 -43.65 7.71 -2.07
C VAL A 47 -43.48 9.05 -2.75
N THR A 48 -42.50 9.16 -3.64
CA THR A 48 -42.35 10.32 -4.53
C THR A 48 -42.95 10.02 -5.89
N VAL A 49 -43.48 11.03 -6.56
CA VAL A 49 -44.03 10.90 -7.91
C VAL A 49 -42.97 11.30 -8.93
N ALA A 50 -42.87 10.58 -10.05
CA ALA A 50 -41.95 10.90 -11.12
C ALA A 50 -42.61 10.76 -12.50
N GLY A 51 -42.41 11.76 -13.36
CA GLY A 51 -42.68 11.66 -14.80
C GLY A 51 -41.51 11.03 -15.58
N PRO A 52 -41.64 10.85 -16.91
CA PRO A 52 -40.57 10.33 -17.78
C PRO A 52 -39.26 11.11 -17.67
N THR A 53 -39.34 12.44 -17.59
CA THR A 53 -38.15 13.30 -17.50
C THR A 53 -37.48 13.15 -16.14
N THR A 54 -38.28 13.18 -15.07
CA THR A 54 -37.79 13.06 -13.69
C THR A 54 -37.15 11.71 -13.42
N ILE A 55 -37.76 10.61 -13.86
CA ILE A 55 -37.17 9.27 -13.64
C ILE A 55 -35.85 9.11 -14.40
N SER A 56 -35.76 9.67 -15.62
CA SER A 56 -34.53 9.66 -16.40
C SER A 56 -33.42 10.43 -15.69
N ALA A 57 -33.73 11.57 -15.09
CA ALA A 57 -32.79 12.34 -14.28
C ALA A 57 -32.32 11.55 -13.03
N ILE A 58 -33.26 10.91 -12.31
CA ILE A 58 -32.94 10.06 -11.15
C ILE A 58 -32.01 8.93 -11.55
N LEU A 59 -32.30 8.22 -12.64
CA LEU A 59 -31.47 7.11 -13.13
C LEU A 59 -30.07 7.58 -13.53
N ASN A 60 -29.93 8.73 -14.17
CA ASN A 60 -28.63 9.32 -14.51
C ASN A 60 -27.83 9.67 -13.25
N SER A 61 -28.46 10.30 -12.26
CA SER A 61 -27.83 10.60 -10.97
C SER A 61 -27.41 9.33 -10.22
N LEU A 62 -28.25 8.30 -10.19
CA LEU A 62 -27.94 7.00 -9.58
C LEU A 62 -26.77 6.30 -10.30
N GLN A 63 -26.75 6.34 -11.64
CA GLN A 63 -25.66 5.76 -12.41
C GLN A 63 -24.32 6.40 -12.06
N MET A 64 -24.28 7.72 -11.88
CA MET A 64 -23.07 8.41 -11.44
C MET A 64 -22.68 8.00 -10.01
N GLY A 65 -23.64 7.90 -9.09
CA GLY A 65 -23.39 7.41 -7.72
C GLY A 65 -22.77 6.01 -7.68
N PHE A 66 -23.28 5.08 -8.49
CA PHE A 66 -22.71 3.72 -8.58
C PHE A 66 -21.33 3.70 -9.26
N LYS A 67 -21.09 4.55 -10.27
CA LYS A 67 -19.75 4.70 -10.87
C LYS A 67 -18.75 5.19 -9.82
N THR A 68 -19.11 6.20 -9.03
CA THR A 68 -18.25 6.69 -7.94
C THR A 68 -17.99 5.62 -6.89
N LEU A 69 -19.02 4.91 -6.42
CA LEU A 69 -18.84 3.83 -5.44
C LEU A 69 -17.95 2.69 -5.96
N ALA A 70 -18.05 2.35 -7.25
CA ALA A 70 -17.18 1.36 -7.88
C ALA A 70 -15.72 1.83 -7.96
N ILE A 71 -15.50 3.14 -8.20
CA ILE A 71 -14.16 3.75 -8.18
C ILE A 71 -13.59 3.73 -6.75
N GLU A 72 -14.38 4.10 -5.74
CA GLU A 72 -13.96 4.08 -4.33
C GLU A 72 -13.52 2.68 -3.88
N LYS A 73 -14.21 1.63 -4.31
CA LYS A 73 -13.81 0.24 -4.01
C LYS A 73 -12.42 -0.11 -4.57
N ARG A 74 -12.04 0.40 -5.74
CA ARG A 74 -10.72 0.17 -6.34
C ARG A 74 -9.59 0.92 -5.61
N SER A 75 -9.88 1.99 -4.88
CA SER A 75 -8.87 2.67 -4.06
C SER A 75 -8.39 1.82 -2.87
N SER A 76 -9.16 0.81 -2.46
CA SER A 76 -8.72 -0.14 -1.42
C SER A 76 -7.58 -1.04 -1.90
N GLU A 77 -7.55 -1.39 -3.20
CA GLU A 77 -6.45 -2.16 -3.81
C GLU A 77 -5.13 -1.37 -3.81
N VAL A 78 -5.20 -0.04 -3.98
CA VAL A 78 -4.02 0.83 -3.95
C VAL A 78 -3.36 0.82 -2.56
N TRP A 79 -4.16 0.84 -1.50
CA TRP A 79 -3.64 0.76 -0.12
C TRP A 79 -3.02 -0.60 0.20
N GLU A 80 -3.59 -1.69 -0.31
CA GLU A 80 -3.02 -3.03 -0.18
C GLU A 80 -1.66 -3.14 -0.90
N ILE A 81 -1.57 -2.63 -2.13
CA ILE A 81 -0.32 -2.60 -2.90
C ILE A 81 0.76 -1.78 -2.18
N LEU A 82 0.41 -0.60 -1.65
CA LEU A 82 1.36 0.20 -0.88
C LEU A 82 1.82 -0.51 0.41
N GLY A 83 0.93 -1.29 1.04
CA GLY A 83 1.27 -2.14 2.18
C GLY A 83 2.30 -3.22 1.84
N ILE A 84 2.14 -3.89 0.68
CA ILE A 84 3.11 -4.86 0.16
C ILE A 84 4.46 -4.18 -0.09
N VAL A 85 4.48 -3.07 -0.83
CA VAL A 85 5.72 -2.35 -1.16
C VAL A 85 6.50 -1.93 0.11
N LYS A 86 5.81 -1.51 1.18
CA LYS A 86 6.45 -1.17 2.46
C LYS A 86 7.17 -2.36 3.10
N ASN A 87 6.60 -3.56 3.02
CA ASN A 87 7.23 -4.78 3.55
C ASN A 87 8.48 -5.17 2.76
N GLU A 88 8.43 -5.06 1.44
CA GLU A 88 9.58 -5.28 0.56
C GLU A 88 10.74 -4.32 0.89
N PHE A 89 10.44 -3.03 1.14
CA PHE A 89 11.45 -2.06 1.56
C PHE A 89 12.08 -2.37 2.92
N THR A 90 11.31 -2.94 3.85
CA THR A 90 11.84 -3.39 5.15
C THR A 90 12.82 -4.54 4.97
N THR A 91 12.44 -5.54 4.16
CA THR A 91 13.32 -6.68 3.83
C THR A 91 14.59 -6.22 3.11
N PHE A 92 14.47 -5.26 2.20
CA PHE A 92 15.62 -4.67 1.52
C PHE A 92 16.56 -3.93 2.49
N GLY A 93 16.01 -3.23 3.48
CA GLY A 93 16.79 -2.62 4.57
C GLY A 93 17.62 -3.64 5.35
N ASP A 94 17.01 -4.77 5.73
CA ASP A 94 17.72 -5.85 6.44
C ASP A 94 18.86 -6.45 5.59
N ILE A 95 18.67 -6.56 4.28
CA ILE A 95 19.70 -7.04 3.35
C ILE A 95 20.85 -6.03 3.26
N LEU A 96 20.54 -4.73 3.18
CA LEU A 96 21.55 -3.67 3.17
C LEU A 96 22.36 -3.67 4.46
N ASP A 97 21.73 -3.79 5.61
CA ASP A 97 22.42 -3.83 6.91
C ASP A 97 23.36 -5.03 7.03
N LYS A 98 22.89 -6.22 6.61
CA LYS A 98 23.74 -7.42 6.54
C LYS A 98 24.93 -7.23 5.61
N THR A 99 24.71 -6.58 4.47
CA THR A 99 25.76 -6.30 3.48
C THR A 99 26.79 -5.33 4.04
N HIS A 100 26.34 -4.25 4.68
CA HIS A 100 27.20 -3.28 5.34
C HIS A 100 28.06 -3.93 6.44
N LYS A 101 27.47 -4.82 7.24
CA LYS A 101 28.21 -5.58 8.26
C LYS A 101 29.32 -6.45 7.64
N LYS A 102 29.01 -7.19 6.57
CA LYS A 102 29.99 -8.01 5.85
C LYS A 102 31.13 -7.18 5.25
N LEU A 103 30.83 -6.00 4.71
CA LEU A 103 31.86 -5.09 4.19
C LEU A 103 32.80 -4.62 5.29
N ARG A 104 32.29 -4.26 6.48
CA ARG A 104 33.15 -3.89 7.63
C ARG A 104 34.03 -5.05 8.08
N GLU A 105 33.50 -6.26 8.13
CA GLU A 105 34.28 -7.46 8.47
C GLU A 105 35.40 -7.73 7.44
N ALA A 106 35.10 -7.56 6.16
CA ALA A 106 36.09 -7.66 5.09
C ALA A 106 37.18 -6.58 5.23
N SER A 107 36.81 -5.32 5.47
CA SER A 107 37.77 -4.22 5.70
C SER A 107 38.69 -4.51 6.90
N ALA A 108 38.15 -4.98 8.03
CA ALA A 108 38.94 -5.32 9.20
C ALA A 108 39.92 -6.49 8.92
N THR A 109 39.53 -7.42 8.06
CA THR A 109 40.39 -8.53 7.64
C THR A 109 41.55 -8.04 6.77
N ILE A 110 41.28 -7.11 5.85
CA ILE A 110 42.31 -6.47 5.01
C ILE A 110 43.33 -5.70 5.87
N GLU A 111 42.89 -4.96 6.88
CA GLU A 111 43.79 -4.25 7.81
C GLU A 111 44.71 -5.21 8.58
N LYS A 112 44.16 -6.32 9.09
CA LYS A 112 44.96 -7.36 9.75
C LYS A 112 46.01 -7.94 8.80
N ALA A 113 45.63 -8.27 7.57
CA ALA A 113 46.56 -8.78 6.56
C ALA A 113 47.68 -7.77 6.26
N SER A 114 47.34 -6.49 6.10
CA SER A 114 48.30 -5.40 5.87
C SER A 114 49.32 -5.27 7.02
N SER A 115 48.84 -5.28 8.27
CA SER A 115 49.72 -5.21 9.45
C SER A 115 50.69 -6.39 9.55
N LYS A 116 50.22 -7.60 9.21
CA LYS A 116 51.03 -8.82 9.20
C LYS A 116 52.07 -8.77 8.07
N SER A 117 51.70 -8.26 6.89
CA SER A 117 52.63 -8.05 5.77
C SER A 117 53.77 -7.13 6.16
N ARG A 118 53.48 -5.96 6.78
CA ARG A 118 54.52 -5.03 7.28
C ARG A 118 55.44 -5.67 8.32
N THR A 119 54.89 -6.54 9.17
CA THR A 119 55.68 -7.26 10.18
C THR A 119 56.62 -8.27 9.52
N ILE A 120 56.14 -8.99 8.51
CA ILE A 120 56.94 -9.94 7.72
C ILE A 120 58.05 -9.19 6.99
N GLU A 121 57.74 -8.07 6.32
CA GLU A 121 58.69 -7.22 5.61
C GLU A 121 59.81 -6.71 6.54
N ARG A 122 59.45 -6.18 7.73
CA ARG A 122 60.45 -5.78 8.74
C ARG A 122 61.34 -6.93 9.19
N LYS A 123 60.79 -8.14 9.37
CA LYS A 123 61.58 -9.32 9.74
C LYS A 123 62.52 -9.75 8.61
N LEU A 124 62.06 -9.72 7.36
CA LEU A 124 62.87 -10.04 6.18
C LEU A 124 64.03 -9.05 6.01
N ASN A 125 63.77 -7.74 6.10
CA ASN A 125 64.81 -6.72 5.99
C ASN A 125 65.87 -6.88 7.09
N LYS A 126 65.44 -7.18 8.33
CA LYS A 126 66.36 -7.43 9.45
C LYS A 126 67.23 -8.68 9.26
N VAL A 127 66.77 -9.68 8.50
CA VAL A 127 67.57 -10.86 8.14
C VAL A 127 68.57 -10.53 7.03
N GLN A 128 68.20 -9.69 6.06
CA GLN A 128 69.10 -9.23 4.99
C GLN A 128 70.20 -8.28 5.49
N GLU A 129 69.95 -7.48 6.53
CA GLU A 129 70.93 -6.54 7.10
C GLU A 129 71.93 -7.19 8.09
N LEU A 130 71.77 -8.47 8.44
CA LEU A 130 72.74 -9.17 9.28
C LEU A 130 74.00 -9.51 8.46
N PRO A 131 75.20 -9.06 8.88
CA PRO A 131 76.43 -9.46 8.21
C PRO A 131 76.55 -10.99 8.25
N SER A 132 76.84 -11.58 7.10
CA SER A 132 76.93 -13.02 6.86
C SER A 132 77.87 -13.77 7.83
N SER A 133 78.77 -13.07 8.53
CA SER A 133 79.61 -13.66 9.58
C SER A 133 78.86 -14.04 10.86
N LYS A 134 77.80 -13.33 11.27
CA LYS A 134 77.05 -13.62 12.51
C LYS A 134 76.01 -14.73 12.37
N ILE A 135 75.57 -15.01 11.15
CA ILE A 135 74.59 -16.09 10.86
C ILE A 135 75.27 -17.46 11.02
N ILE A 136 76.53 -17.58 10.58
CA ILE A 136 77.32 -18.81 10.68
C ILE A 136 77.70 -19.07 12.15
N GLU A 137 78.08 -18.05 12.91
CA GLU A 137 78.49 -18.20 14.32
C GLU A 137 77.34 -18.69 15.23
N LYS A 138 76.12 -18.20 15.03
CA LYS A 138 74.93 -18.68 15.78
C LYS A 138 74.46 -20.06 15.34
N ALA A 139 74.58 -20.42 14.07
CA ALA A 139 74.24 -21.75 13.59
C ALA A 139 75.21 -22.82 14.14
N VAL A 140 76.51 -22.50 14.19
CA VAL A 140 77.54 -23.41 14.74
C VAL A 140 77.43 -23.54 16.26
N ALA A 141 77.02 -22.49 16.99
CA ALA A 141 76.80 -22.55 18.44
C ALA A 141 75.62 -23.45 18.86
N ASN A 142 74.58 -23.57 18.02
CA ASN A 142 73.43 -24.45 18.27
C ASN A 142 73.68 -25.93 17.97
N ILE A 143 74.78 -26.27 17.29
CA ILE A 143 75.18 -27.66 16.99
C ILE A 143 76.12 -28.21 18.08
N LYS A 144 76.73 -27.34 18.90
CA LYS A 144 77.64 -27.71 20.00
C LYS A 144 76.98 -27.79 21.39
N LYS A 145 75.66 -27.67 21.48
CA LYS A 145 74.85 -27.95 22.67
C LYS A 145 73.99 -29.18 22.43
#